data_AF-A0AB73H4B3-F1
#
_entry.id   AF-A0AB73H4B3-F1
#
_cell.length_a   1.000
_cell.length_b   1.000
_cell.length_c   1.000
_cell.angle_alpha   90.00
_cell.angle_beta   90.00
_cell.angle_gamma   90.00
#
_symmetry.space_group_name_H-M   'P 1'
#
loop_
_entity.id
_entity.type
_entity.pdbx_description
1 polymer ?
#
loop_
_entity_poly.entity_id
_entity_poly.type
_entity_poly.pdbx_seq_one_letter_code
_entity_poly.pdbx_strand_id
1 'polypeptide(L)'
;MNTPLSPIAKTARLEAATETLAEYIGYLNSEIDAEQDKAEPNAGRIEALEHELEIVVDERRAITPDNLSLINRALYVYAPLLKPMHG
;
A
#
# COMPACT_ATOMS: atom_id res chain seq x y z
N MET A 1 27.93 -10.86 3.95
CA MET A 1 28.08 -9.57 4.66
C MET A 1 27.05 -8.62 4.10
N ASN A 2 26.04 -8.21 4.87
CA ASN A 2 25.11 -7.16 4.44
C ASN A 2 25.72 -5.81 4.82
N THR A 3 26.22 -5.07 3.84
CA THR A 3 26.61 -3.68 4.04
C THR A 3 25.35 -2.89 4.45
N PRO A 4 25.35 -2.17 5.58
CA PRO A 4 24.22 -1.35 5.96
C PRO A 4 23.96 -0.30 4.87
N LEU A 5 22.69 -0.08 4.54
CA LEU A 5 22.29 0.95 3.58
C LEU A 5 22.80 2.32 4.01
N SER A 6 23.26 3.11 3.05
CA SER A 6 23.60 4.51 3.29
C SER A 6 22.36 5.27 3.77
N PRO A 7 22.51 6.37 4.53
CA PRO A 7 21.37 7.18 4.97
C PRO A 7 20.46 7.62 3.82
N ILE A 8 21.06 8.00 2.68
CA ILE A 8 20.32 8.39 1.46
C ILE A 8 19.47 7.22 0.95
N ALA A 9 20.04 6.02 0.88
CA ALA A 9 19.31 4.85 0.41
C ALA A 9 18.17 4.45 1.38
N LYS A 10 18.35 4.66 2.69
CA LYS A 10 17.27 4.46 3.67
C LYS A 10 16.12 5.46 3.45
N THR A 11 16.44 6.75 3.29
CA THR A 11 15.45 7.79 3.02
C THR A 11 14.67 7.52 1.73
N ALA A 12 15.36 7.24 0.63
CA ALA A 12 14.72 6.98 -0.66
C ALA A 12 13.77 5.75 -0.60
N ARG A 13 14.15 4.69 0.12
CA ARG A 13 13.28 3.52 0.31
C ARG A 13 12.06 3.84 1.15
N LEU A 14 12.21 4.64 2.20
CA LEU A 14 11.08 5.07 3.03
C LEU A 14 10.11 5.94 2.24
N GLU A 15 10.62 6.89 1.45
CA GLU A 15 9.82 7.76 0.60
C GLU A 15 9.02 6.93 -0.41
N ALA A 16 9.69 6.06 -1.17
CA ALA A 16 9.04 5.19 -2.14
C ALA A 16 8.00 4.26 -1.49
N ALA A 17 8.28 3.71 -0.31
CA ALA A 17 7.31 2.90 0.43
C ALA A 17 6.11 3.71 0.91
N THR A 18 6.33 4.94 1.37
CA THR A 18 5.26 5.83 1.85
C THR A 18 4.34 6.28 0.71
N GLU A 19 4.92 6.58 -0.45
CA GLU A 19 4.20 6.89 -1.69
C GLU A 19 3.39 5.68 -2.17
N THR A 20 4.01 4.50 -2.22
CA THR A 20 3.33 3.26 -2.60
C THR A 20 2.13 2.97 -1.69
N LEU A 21 2.27 3.13 -0.37
CA LEU A 21 1.16 2.94 0.56
C LEU A 21 0.04 3.98 0.34
N ALA A 22 0.39 5.23 0.01
CA ALA A 22 -0.60 6.26 -0.29
C ALA A 22 -1.36 5.97 -1.59
N GLU A 23 -0.67 5.54 -2.63
CA GLU A 23 -1.28 5.12 -3.90
C GLU A 23 -2.20 3.91 -3.70
N TYR A 24 -1.74 2.91 -2.93
CA TYR A 24 -2.54 1.71 -2.68
C TYR A 24 -3.80 2.01 -1.86
N ILE A 25 -3.72 2.93 -0.89
CA ILE A 25 -4.91 3.46 -0.20
C ILE A 25 -5.87 4.11 -1.20
N GLY A 26 -5.36 4.92 -2.13
CA GLY A 26 -6.18 5.53 -3.18
C GLY A 26 -6.88 4.48 -4.05
N TYR A 27 -6.14 3.45 -4.48
CA TYR A 27 -6.68 2.32 -5.24
C TYR A 27 -7.81 1.60 -4.48
N LEU A 28 -7.58 1.24 -3.21
CA LEU A 28 -8.59 0.55 -2.40
C LEU A 28 -9.88 1.37 -2.25
N ASN A 29 -9.77 2.68 -2.00
CA ASN A 29 -10.95 3.55 -1.96
C ASN A 29 -11.70 3.56 -3.31
N SER A 30 -10.98 3.68 -4.43
CA SER A 30 -11.60 3.64 -5.75
C SER A 30 -12.27 2.29 -6.06
N GLU A 31 -11.69 1.17 -5.63
CA GLU A 31 -12.31 -0.16 -5.79
C GLU A 31 -13.55 -0.34 -4.91
N ILE A 32 -13.56 0.25 -3.70
CA ILE A 32 -14.73 0.27 -2.82
C ILE A 32 -15.85 1.07 -3.49
N ASP A 33 -15.56 2.31 -3.91
CA ASP A 33 -16.52 3.17 -4.61
C ASP A 33 -17.08 2.47 -5.85
N ALA A 34 -16.19 1.88 -6.67
CA ALA A 34 -16.59 1.17 -7.88
C ALA A 34 -17.44 -0.09 -7.61
N GLU A 35 -17.23 -0.79 -6.50
CA GLU A 35 -18.08 -1.93 -6.10
C GLU A 35 -19.44 -1.46 -5.59
N GLN A 36 -19.47 -0.37 -4.82
CA GLN A 36 -20.71 0.24 -4.30
C GLN A 36 -21.60 0.80 -5.43
N ASP A 37 -21.01 1.32 -6.50
CA ASP A 37 -21.72 1.87 -7.66
C ASP A 37 -22.34 0.81 -8.60
N LYS A 38 -22.09 -0.48 -8.37
CA LYS A 38 -22.67 -1.56 -9.19
C LYS A 38 -24.17 -1.66 -8.98
N ALA A 39 -24.88 -2.12 -10.02
CA ALA A 39 -26.32 -2.41 -9.92
C ALA A 39 -26.65 -3.45 -8.84
N GLU A 40 -25.73 -4.39 -8.60
CA GLU A 40 -25.78 -5.37 -7.51
C GLU A 40 -24.43 -5.40 -6.78
N PRO A 41 -24.24 -4.56 -5.74
CA PRO A 41 -22.99 -4.51 -4.97
C PRO A 41 -22.72 -5.80 -4.20
N ASN A 42 -21.47 -6.26 -4.18
CA ASN A 42 -21.07 -7.40 -3.35
C ASN A 42 -20.57 -6.93 -1.97
N ALA A 43 -21.44 -7.05 -0.96
CA ALA A 43 -21.12 -6.66 0.41
C ALA A 43 -19.87 -7.36 0.98
N GLY A 44 -19.66 -8.65 0.68
CA GLY A 44 -18.48 -9.39 1.16
C GLY A 44 -17.18 -8.92 0.52
N ARG A 45 -17.23 -8.44 -0.73
CA ARG A 45 -16.07 -7.80 -1.38
C ARG A 45 -15.79 -6.43 -0.77
N ILE A 46 -16.82 -5.63 -0.50
CA ILE A 46 -16.67 -4.32 0.14
C ILE A 46 -16.02 -4.48 1.51
N GLU A 47 -16.53 -5.39 2.35
CA GLU A 47 -15.97 -5.66 3.68
C GLU A 47 -14.50 -6.11 3.60
N ALA A 48 -14.15 -6.96 2.63
CA ALA A 48 -12.77 -7.38 2.43
C ALA A 48 -11.85 -6.21 2.03
N LEU A 49 -12.32 -5.32 1.14
CA LEU A 49 -11.57 -4.14 0.71
C LEU A 49 -11.42 -3.11 1.84
N GLU A 50 -12.47 -2.88 2.63
CA GLU A 50 -12.44 -1.98 3.79
C GLU A 50 -11.48 -2.48 4.87
N HIS A 51 -11.48 -3.79 5.15
CA HIS A 51 -10.55 -4.42 6.08
C HIS A 51 -9.10 -4.30 5.60
N GLU A 52 -8.83 -4.51 4.31
CA GLU A 52 -7.50 -4.29 3.75
C GLU A 52 -7.09 -2.81 3.81
N LEU A 53 -8.02 -1.89 3.54
CA LEU A 53 -7.79 -0.46 3.65
C LEU A 53 -7.40 -0.05 5.07
N GLU A 54 -8.09 -0.55 6.09
CA GLU A 54 -7.76 -0.31 7.50
C GLU A 54 -6.32 -0.75 7.81
N ILE A 55 -5.96 -1.97 7.41
CA ILE A 55 -4.60 -2.50 7.58
C ILE A 55 -3.57 -1.55 6.94
N VAL A 56 -3.76 -1.17 5.68
CA VAL A 56 -2.78 -0.37 4.94
C VAL A 56 -2.69 1.07 5.50
N VAL A 57 -3.79 1.64 5.99
CA VAL A 57 -3.79 2.94 6.67
C VAL A 57 -2.95 2.88 7.96
N ASP A 58 -3.09 1.82 8.74
CA ASP A 58 -2.31 1.63 9.97
C ASP A 58 -0.83 1.36 9.67
N GLU A 59 -0.52 0.62 8.62
CA GLU A 59 0.85 0.46 8.13
C GLU A 59 1.48 1.79 7.77
N ARG A 60 0.77 2.64 7.04
CA ARG A 60 1.25 3.96 6.63
C ARG A 60 1.48 4.87 7.82
N ARG A 61 0.70 4.74 8.89
CA ARG A 61 0.92 5.47 10.16
C ARG A 61 2.12 4.92 10.94
N ALA A 62 2.38 3.62 10.85
CA ALA A 62 3.42 2.93 11.61
C ALA A 62 4.79 2.85 10.90
N ILE A 63 4.86 3.22 9.61
CA ILE A 63 6.10 3.08 8.83
C ILE A 63 7.19 4.05 9.32
N THR A 64 8.39 3.50 9.51
CA THR A 64 9.59 4.25 9.92
C THR A 64 10.80 3.78 9.09
N PRO A 65 11.91 4.55 9.04
CA PRO A 65 13.10 4.14 8.29
C PRO A 65 13.70 2.79 8.73
N ASP A 66 13.47 2.38 9.97
CA ASP A 66 14.01 1.15 10.55
C ASP A 66 13.04 -0.04 10.47
N ASN A 67 11.78 0.20 10.08
CA ASN A 67 10.78 -0.85 9.91
C ASN A 67 10.88 -1.49 8.52
N LEU A 68 11.94 -2.31 8.34
CA LEU A 68 12.23 -2.95 7.06
C LEU A 68 11.12 -3.88 6.57
N SER A 69 10.32 -4.49 7.46
CA SER A 69 9.21 -5.35 7.05
C SER A 69 8.11 -4.55 6.37
N LEU A 70 7.71 -3.39 6.92
CA LEU A 70 6.73 -2.51 6.28
C LEU A 70 7.25 -1.92 4.98
N ILE A 71 8.51 -1.44 4.95
CA ILE A 71 9.14 -0.93 3.73
C ILE A 71 9.14 -2.02 2.64
N ASN A 72 9.53 -3.24 2.97
CA ASN A 72 9.58 -4.32 2.00
C ASN A 72 8.19 -4.77 1.55
N ARG A 73 7.19 -4.79 2.45
CA ARG A 73 5.82 -5.11 2.08
C ARG A 73 5.27 -4.07 1.10
N ALA A 74 5.45 -2.78 1.36
CA ALA A 74 5.05 -1.73 0.43
C ALA A 74 5.71 -1.94 -0.95
N LEU A 75 7.03 -2.05 -1.00
CA LEU A 75 7.80 -2.08 -2.26
C LEU A 75 7.66 -3.39 -3.05
N TYR A 76 7.38 -4.52 -2.40
CA TYR A 76 7.40 -5.83 -3.06
C TYR A 76 6.06 -6.57 -3.03
N VAL A 77 5.07 -6.10 -2.27
CA VAL A 77 3.71 -6.67 -2.27
C VAL A 77 2.74 -5.68 -2.91
N TYR A 78 2.65 -4.45 -2.41
CA TYR A 78 1.66 -3.47 -2.89
C TYR A 78 2.05 -2.82 -4.21
N ALA A 79 3.30 -2.37 -4.37
CA ALA A 79 3.75 -1.74 -5.63
C ALA A 79 3.50 -2.61 -6.89
N PRO A 80 3.74 -3.94 -6.89
CA PRO A 80 3.37 -4.80 -8.01
C PRO A 80 1.88 -4.80 -8.37
N LEU A 81 0.99 -4.66 -7.39
CA LEU A 81 -0.46 -4.62 -7.62
C LEU A 81 -0.90 -3.32 -8.32
N LEU A 82 -0.15 -2.23 -8.13
CA LEU A 82 -0.40 -0.94 -8.76
C LEU A 82 0.13 -0.83 -10.19
N LYS A 83 1.07 -1.69 -10.61
CA LYS A 83 1.68 -1.63 -11.96
C LYS A 83 0.67 -1.64 -13.13
N PRO A 84 -0.41 -2.44 -13.10
CA PRO A 84 -1.39 -2.45 -14.19
C PRO A 84 -2.15 -1.12 -14.35
N MET A 85 -2.13 -0.23 -13.35
CA MET A 85 -2.83 1.05 -13.38
C MET A 85 -2.03 2.18 -14.07
N HIS A 86 -0.72 1.99 -14.23
CA HIS A 86 0.20 2.97 -14.82
C HIS A 86 0.54 2.66 -16.30
N GLY A 87 -0.26 1.81 -16.96
CA GLY A 87 -0.10 1.38 -18.35
C GLY A 87 -0.83 2.25 -19.36
#